data_AF-A0A1A0XMV0-F1
#
_entry.id   AF-A0A1A0XMV0-F1
#
_cell.length_a   1.000
_cell.length_b   1.000
_cell.length_c   1.000
_cell.angle_alpha   90.00
_cell.angle_beta   90.00
_cell.angle_gamma   90.00
#
_symmetry.space_group_name_H-M   'P 1'
#
loop_
_entity.id
_entity.type
_entity.pdbx_description
1 polymer ?
#
loop_
_entity_poly.entity_id
_entity_poly.type
_entity_poly.pdbx_seq_one_letter_code
_entity_poly.pdbx_strand_id
1 'polypeptide(L)'
;MSEVSSQAAGERLRVDFDQVHGVVSFYRRASLVVGAAASDMESAAFGTWCSGEAYATLAERYIAMGDHLAQRLRAQSVAAADLADTLERGITSLDDADADLTHVIRRTADGDSATVNPAGAGE
;
A
#
# COMPACT_ATOMS: atom_id res chain seq x y z
N MET A 1 4.96 -23.29 -15.53
CA MET A 1 3.72 -22.53 -15.79
C MET A 1 2.59 -23.54 -15.90
N SER A 2 1.84 -23.75 -14.82
CA SER A 2 0.62 -24.59 -14.84
C SER A 2 -0.55 -23.69 -14.50
N GLU A 3 -1.38 -23.41 -15.50
CA GLU A 3 -2.67 -22.75 -15.32
C GLU A 3 -3.73 -23.83 -15.03
N VAL A 4 -4.51 -23.65 -13.97
CA VAL A 4 -5.71 -24.42 -13.69
C VAL A 4 -6.87 -23.43 -13.66
N SER A 5 -7.82 -23.61 -14.58
CA SER A 5 -9.01 -22.77 -14.71
C SER A 5 -10.23 -23.54 -14.21
N SER A 6 -10.90 -23.06 -13.16
CA SER A 6 -12.22 -23.53 -12.72
C SER A 6 -13.22 -22.39 -12.64
N GLN A 7 -14.23 -22.43 -13.49
CA GLN A 7 -15.17 -21.35 -13.78
C GLN A 7 -16.43 -21.47 -12.92
N ALA A 8 -16.67 -20.47 -12.07
CA ALA A 8 -17.97 -20.15 -11.48
C ALA A 8 -18.09 -18.61 -11.37
N ALA A 9 -19.30 -18.09 -11.54
CA ALA A 9 -19.61 -16.69 -11.83
C ALA A 9 -19.12 -15.66 -10.78
N GLY A 10 -18.55 -14.55 -11.26
CA GLY A 10 -17.97 -13.46 -10.48
C GLY A 10 -16.55 -13.19 -10.98
N GLU A 11 -16.27 -11.97 -11.44
CA GLU A 11 -14.97 -11.61 -12.03
C GLU A 11 -13.80 -12.11 -11.18
N ARG A 12 -12.97 -13.00 -11.75
CA ARG A 12 -11.73 -13.44 -11.09
C ARG A 12 -10.83 -12.22 -10.94
N LEU A 13 -10.72 -11.73 -9.70
CA LEU A 13 -9.73 -10.73 -9.35
C LEU A 13 -8.34 -11.37 -9.48
N ARG A 14 -7.56 -10.93 -10.47
CA ARG A 14 -6.17 -11.33 -10.65
C ARG A 14 -5.29 -10.18 -10.17
N VAL A 15 -4.60 -10.39 -9.04
CA VAL A 15 -3.68 -9.41 -8.46
C VAL A 15 -2.25 -9.87 -8.70
N ASP A 16 -1.42 -8.97 -9.22
CA ASP A 16 0.02 -9.15 -9.31
C ASP A 16 0.67 -8.67 -8.00
N PHE A 17 0.93 -9.61 -7.09
CA PHE A 17 1.48 -9.31 -5.76
C PHE A 17 2.84 -8.60 -5.83
N ASP A 18 3.71 -8.98 -6.76
CA ASP A 18 5.02 -8.35 -6.94
C ASP A 18 4.86 -6.89 -7.37
N GLN A 19 3.93 -6.62 -8.29
CA GLN A 19 3.64 -5.26 -8.70
C GLN A 19 3.10 -4.41 -7.55
N VAL A 20 2.16 -4.94 -6.75
CA VAL A 20 1.59 -4.18 -5.64
C VAL A 20 2.63 -3.93 -4.53
N HIS A 21 3.49 -4.89 -4.20
CA HIS A 21 4.62 -4.66 -3.29
C HIS A 21 5.60 -3.58 -3.82
N GLY A 22 5.80 -3.54 -5.14
CA GLY A 22 6.53 -2.45 -5.78
C GLY A 22 5.89 -1.08 -5.54
N VAL A 23 4.56 -0.98 -5.68
CA VAL A 23 3.79 0.25 -5.43
C VAL A 23 3.83 0.65 -3.95
N VAL A 24 3.68 -0.30 -3.02
CA VAL A 24 3.83 -0.06 -1.57
C VAL A 24 5.20 0.52 -1.26
N SER A 25 6.25 -0.09 -1.81
CA SER A 25 7.63 0.35 -1.61
C SER A 25 7.87 1.75 -2.15
N PHE A 26 7.29 2.07 -3.32
CA PHE A 26 7.34 3.40 -3.90
C PHE A 26 6.69 4.44 -2.99
N TYR A 27 5.47 4.22 -2.52
CA TYR A 27 4.76 5.19 -1.68
C TYR A 27 5.38 5.35 -0.29
N ARG A 28 5.93 4.28 0.31
CA ARG A 28 6.74 4.39 1.54
C ARG A 28 7.98 5.24 1.34
N ARG A 29 8.68 5.11 0.21
CA ARG A 29 9.85 5.95 -0.06
C ARG A 29 9.45 7.40 -0.36
N ALA A 30 8.37 7.60 -1.10
CA ALA A 30 7.85 8.93 -1.41
C ALA A 30 7.42 9.67 -0.14
N SER A 31 6.74 9.01 0.80
CA SER A 31 6.36 9.63 2.08
C SER A 31 7.58 10.12 2.85
N LEU A 32 8.64 9.30 2.95
CA LEU A 32 9.88 9.68 3.65
C LEU A 32 10.55 10.92 3.02
N VAL A 33 10.65 10.96 1.69
CA VAL A 33 11.28 12.09 0.98
C VAL A 33 10.46 13.37 1.16
N VAL A 34 9.15 13.29 0.99
CA VAL A 34 8.25 14.44 1.15
C VAL A 34 8.21 14.93 2.59
N GLY A 35 8.20 14.01 3.56
CA GLY A 35 8.25 14.33 4.98
C GLY A 35 9.56 15.01 5.38
N ALA A 36 10.69 14.56 4.84
CA ALA A 36 11.99 15.21 5.05
C ALA A 36 12.01 16.63 4.47
N ALA A 37 11.52 16.81 3.25
CA ALA A 37 11.42 18.14 2.63
C ALA A 37 10.56 19.12 3.46
N ALA A 38 9.43 18.64 4.02
CA ALA A 38 8.61 19.45 4.92
C ALA A 38 9.39 19.88 6.17
N SER A 39 10.11 18.95 6.80
CA SER A 39 10.92 19.24 8.00
C SER A 39 12.09 20.18 7.73
N ASP A 40 12.73 20.09 6.56
CA ASP A 40 13.77 21.02 6.14
C ASP A 40 13.20 22.44 5.94
N MET A 41 12.01 22.55 5.34
CA MET A 41 11.32 23.84 5.16
C MET A 41 10.92 24.49 6.50
N GLU A 42 10.43 23.69 7.45
CA GLU A 42 10.10 24.16 8.82
C GLU A 42 11.36 24.65 9.55
N SER A 43 12.49 23.97 9.36
CA SER A 43 13.76 24.30 10.03
C SER A 43 14.44 25.54 9.44
N ALA A 44 14.29 25.78 8.13
CA ALA A 44 14.89 26.89 7.40
C ALA A 44 13.87 27.98 7.05
N ALA A 45 12.97 28.30 8.00
CA ALA A 45 11.81 29.19 7.85
C ALA A 45 11.99 30.26 6.75
N PHE A 46 11.18 30.13 5.71
CA PHE A 46 11.32 30.92 4.48
C PHE A 46 11.09 32.40 4.80
N GLY A 47 12.04 33.29 4.49
CA GLY A 47 11.93 34.72 4.80
C GLY A 47 12.83 35.19 5.94
N THR A 48 13.51 34.29 6.65
CA THR A 48 14.59 34.63 7.62
C THR A 48 15.75 35.42 7.01
N TRP A 49 15.94 35.33 5.69
CA TRP A 49 16.89 36.13 4.93
C TRP A 49 16.46 37.60 4.72
N CYS A 50 15.17 37.91 4.94
CA CYS A 50 14.61 39.23 4.71
C CYS A 50 14.65 40.02 6.03
N SER A 51 15.76 40.72 6.28
CA SER A 51 16.01 41.46 7.52
C SER A 51 15.79 42.97 7.37
N GLY A 52 15.37 43.63 8.45
CA GLY A 52 15.21 45.08 8.54
C GLY A 52 13.75 45.51 8.59
N GLU A 53 13.47 46.57 9.36
CA GLU A 53 12.11 47.02 9.67
C GLU A 53 11.29 47.39 8.42
N ALA A 54 11.95 47.95 7.40
CA ALA A 54 11.33 48.27 6.11
C ALA A 54 10.80 47.04 5.35
N TYR A 55 11.27 45.83 5.67
CA TYR A 55 10.91 44.59 4.99
C TYR A 55 10.09 43.63 5.86
N ALA A 56 9.70 44.04 7.07
CA ALA A 56 9.03 43.17 8.05
C ALA A 56 7.78 42.49 7.47
N THR A 57 6.89 43.24 6.82
CA THR A 57 5.67 42.68 6.19
C THR A 57 5.98 41.71 5.05
N LEU A 58 7.08 41.91 4.32
CA LEU A 58 7.49 40.99 3.27
C LEU A 58 8.05 39.69 3.86
N ALA A 59 8.87 39.80 4.91
CA ALA A 59 9.38 38.66 5.66
C ALA A 59 8.24 37.81 6.23
N GLU A 60 7.25 38.44 6.89
CA GLU A 60 6.06 37.77 7.42
C GLU A 60 5.29 36.99 6.35
N ARG A 61 5.10 37.59 5.16
CA ARG A 61 4.42 36.92 4.04
C ARG A 61 5.20 35.71 3.53
N TYR A 62 6.53 35.79 3.47
CA TYR A 62 7.35 34.65 3.06
C TYR A 62 7.32 33.53 4.10
N ILE A 63 7.33 33.88 5.40
CA ILE A 63 7.22 32.91 6.49
C ILE A 63 5.88 32.18 6.39
N ALA A 64 4.78 32.93 6.30
CA ALA A 64 3.44 32.34 6.17
C ALA A 64 3.30 31.43 4.94
N MET A 65 3.94 31.79 3.82
CA MET A 65 3.95 30.95 2.62
C MET A 65 4.79 29.68 2.82
N GLY A 66 5.96 29.79 3.45
CA GLY A 66 6.81 28.65 3.80
C GLY A 66 6.08 27.66 4.70
N ASP A 67 5.45 28.15 5.76
CA ASP A 67 4.66 27.35 6.70
C ASP A 67 3.50 26.63 5.99
N HIS A 68 2.78 27.35 5.13
CA HIS A 68 1.67 26.75 4.37
C HIS A 68 2.14 25.62 3.45
N LEU A 69 3.27 25.81 2.76
CA LEU A 69 3.85 24.79 1.88
C LEU A 69 4.33 23.57 2.68
N ALA A 70 5.05 23.79 3.78
CA ALA A 70 5.52 22.72 4.65
C ALA A 70 4.35 21.88 5.19
N GLN A 71 3.28 22.53 5.65
CA GLN A 71 2.08 21.84 6.14
C GLN A 71 1.43 20.97 5.05
N ARG A 72 1.37 21.46 3.81
CA ARG A 72 0.84 20.68 2.67
C ARG A 72 1.71 19.47 2.36
N LEU A 73 3.03 19.63 2.33
CA LEU A 73 3.96 18.52 2.12
C LEU A 73 3.80 17.49 3.24
N ARG A 74 3.66 17.93 4.49
CA ARG A 74 3.47 17.03 5.62
C ARG A 74 2.18 16.21 5.51
N ALA A 75 1.08 16.84 5.10
CA ALA A 75 -0.18 16.14 4.83
C ALA A 75 -0.03 15.10 3.69
N GLN A 76 0.69 15.47 2.62
CA GLN A 76 0.97 14.55 1.50
C GLN A 76 1.86 13.37 1.91
N SER A 77 2.86 13.60 2.77
CA SER A 77 3.70 12.56 3.36
C SER A 77 2.87 11.55 4.13
N VAL A 78 1.95 12.02 5.00
CA VAL A 78 1.07 11.14 5.79
C VAL A 78 0.15 10.35 4.87
N ALA A 79 -0.52 11.02 3.92
CA ALA A 79 -1.42 10.34 2.99
C ALA A 79 -0.71 9.26 2.15
N ALA A 80 0.54 9.49 1.74
CA ALA A 80 1.34 8.52 1.01
C ALA A 80 1.71 7.31 1.87
N ALA A 81 2.03 7.52 3.15
CA ALA A 81 2.29 6.44 4.09
C ALA A 81 1.02 5.61 4.35
N ASP A 82 -0.10 6.27 4.62
CA ASP A 82 -1.40 5.63 4.87
C ASP A 82 -1.86 4.79 3.66
N LEU A 83 -1.63 5.29 2.45
CA LEU A 83 -1.91 4.56 1.21
C LEU A 83 -1.06 3.28 1.14
N ALA A 84 0.24 3.38 1.39
CA ALA A 84 1.14 2.23 1.36
C ALA A 84 0.74 1.17 2.40
N ASP A 85 0.38 1.59 3.62
CA ASP A 85 -0.01 0.67 4.69
C ASP A 85 -1.41 0.07 4.47
N THR A 86 -2.30 0.79 3.78
CA THR A 86 -3.60 0.25 3.36
C THR A 86 -3.44 -0.79 2.26
N LEU A 87 -2.57 -0.53 1.29
CA LEU A 87 -2.25 -1.49 0.23
C LEU A 87 -1.61 -2.76 0.81
N GLU A 88 -0.62 -2.63 1.69
CA GLU A 88 0.04 -3.77 2.33
C GLU A 88 -0.96 -4.65 3.10
N ARG A 89 -1.81 -4.04 3.94
CA ARG A 89 -2.86 -4.79 4.67
C ARG A 89 -3.86 -5.47 3.74
N GLY A 90 -4.22 -4.81 2.65
CA GLY A 90 -5.12 -5.37 1.64
C GLY A 90 -4.52 -6.61 0.98
N ILE A 91 -3.23 -6.55 0.62
CA ILE A 91 -2.51 -7.67 0.03
C ILE A 91 -2.42 -8.86 1.00
N THR A 92 -2.02 -8.63 2.25
CA THR A 92 -1.93 -9.70 3.25
C THR A 92 -3.28 -10.40 3.44
N SER A 93 -4.36 -9.64 3.51
CA SER A 93 -5.71 -10.21 3.63
C SER A 93 -6.14 -11.04 2.41
N LEU A 94 -5.65 -10.71 1.21
CA LEU A 94 -5.92 -11.48 -0.01
C LEU A 94 -5.11 -12.77 -0.04
N ASP A 95 -3.84 -12.72 0.38
CA ASP A 95 -2.95 -13.89 0.47
C ASP A 95 -3.48 -14.92 1.49
N ASP A 96 -3.88 -14.45 2.68
CA ASP A 96 -4.50 -15.30 3.71
C ASP A 96 -5.78 -15.99 3.20
N ALA A 97 -6.64 -15.23 2.49
CA ALA A 97 -7.88 -15.77 1.93
C ALA A 97 -7.62 -16.83 0.83
N ASP A 98 -6.59 -16.64 0.01
CA ASP A 98 -6.21 -17.60 -1.04
C ASP A 98 -5.60 -18.88 -0.45
N ALA A 99 -4.80 -18.76 0.62
CA ALA A 99 -4.27 -19.89 1.37
C ALA A 99 -5.38 -20.74 2.02
N ASP A 100 -6.37 -20.08 2.65
CA ASP A 100 -7.52 -20.74 3.24
C ASP A 100 -8.37 -21.48 2.20
N LEU A 101 -8.63 -20.85 1.05
CA LEU A 101 -9.34 -21.46 -0.08
C LEU A 101 -8.58 -22.69 -0.62
N THR A 102 -7.27 -22.58 -0.79
CA THR A 102 -6.42 -23.68 -1.26
C THR A 102 -6.48 -24.87 -0.29
N HIS A 103 -6.43 -24.61 1.02
CA HIS A 103 -6.56 -25.65 2.04
C HIS A 103 -7.94 -26.34 2.01
N VAL A 104 -9.02 -25.58 1.81
CA VAL A 104 -10.38 -26.12 1.67
C VAL A 104 -10.51 -26.99 0.42
N ILE A 105 -10.00 -26.54 -0.72
CA ILE A 105 -10.05 -27.28 -1.99
C ILE A 105 -9.28 -28.60 -1.85
N ARG A 106 -8.07 -28.57 -1.29
CA ARG A 106 -7.24 -29.76 -1.07
C ARG A 106 -7.95 -30.78 -0.18
N ARG A 107 -8.49 -30.34 0.96
CA ARG A 107 -9.25 -31.21 1.87
C ARG A 107 -10.47 -31.84 1.20
N THR A 108 -11.15 -31.08 0.34
CA THR A 108 -12.33 -31.58 -0.39
C THR A 108 -11.93 -32.61 -1.44
N ALA A 109 -10.83 -32.37 -2.18
CA ALA A 109 -10.29 -33.33 -3.14
C ALA A 109 -9.75 -34.61 -2.49
N ASP A 110 -9.10 -34.51 -1.33
CA ASP A 110 -8.61 -35.66 -0.57
C ASP A 110 -9.78 -36.47 0.05
N GLY A 111 -10.85 -35.79 0.48
CA GLY A 111 -12.07 -36.42 1.00
C GLY A 111 -12.90 -37.13 -0.07
N ASP A 112 -12.96 -36.58 -1.29
CA ASP A 112 -13.63 -37.20 -2.45
C ASP A 112 -12.82 -38.38 -3.02
N SER A 113 -11.50 -38.37 -2.86
CA SER A 113 -10.65 -39.52 -3.20
C SER A 113 -10.80 -40.69 -2.23
N ALA A 114 -11.19 -40.45 -0.98
CA ALA A 114 -11.41 -41.50 0.03
C ALA A 114 -12.76 -42.22 -0.11
N THR A 115 -13.74 -41.63 -0.80
CA THR A 115 -15.06 -42.22 -1.05
C THR A 115 -15.10 -43.08 -2.32
N VAL A 116 -14.15 -42.92 -3.24
CA VAL A 116 -13.99 -43.78 -4.44
C VAL A 116 -13.11 -44.99 -4.10
N ASN A 117 -13.60 -45.87 -3.24
CA ASN A 117 -13.06 -47.23 -3.12
C ASN A 117 -13.89 -48.13 -4.05
N PRO A 118 -13.36 -48.67 -5.16
CA PRO A 118 -14.11 -49.57 -6.03
C PRO A 118 -14.31 -50.89 -5.28
N ALA A 119 -15.44 -51.01 -4.58
CA ALA A 119 -15.94 -52.31 -4.16
C ALA A 119 -16.27 -53.12 -5.42
N GLY A 120 -15.31 -53.93 -5.88
CA GLY A 120 -15.53 -54.85 -6.97
C GLY A 120 -14.35 -55.79 -7.20
N ALA A 121 -14.51 -57.03 -6.74
CA ALA A 121 -14.10 -58.29 -7.36
C ALA A 121 -13.42 -59.25 -6.38
N GLY A 122 -14.14 -60.32 -6.01
CA GLY A 122 -13.61 -61.40 -5.19
C GLY A 122 -14.68 -62.45 -4.91
N GLU A 123 -14.96 -63.24 -5.95
CA GLU A 123 -15.56 -64.60 -6.01
C GLU A 123 -16.87 -64.91 -5.25
#